data_AF-A0AAD8VM87-F1
#
_entry.id   AF-A0AAD8VM87-F1
#
_cell.length_a   1.000
_cell.length_b   1.000
_cell.length_c   1.000
_cell.angle_alpha   90.00
_cell.angle_beta   90.00
_cell.angle_gamma   90.00
#
_symmetry.space_group_name_H-M   'P 1'
#
loop_
_entity.id
_entity.type
_entity.pdbx_description
1 polymer ?
#
loop_
_entity_poly.entity_id
_entity_poly.type
_entity_poly.pdbx_seq_one_letter_code
_entity_poly.pdbx_strand_id
1 'polypeptide(L)'
;MASGFGFPMLSAAEIAESVVQFGIAPVANLRPEDIAKPQPDLLPAILARFLASFVDAPGDDDDGQLGFSDLAGLDNPEHHLEAIRVLRLHNKSRAFLDSIQFKDFTLADLLRPTPRRVLEVLSALINFLFYREEKLNLLQPIVNDVPDYHQRTVDLKSRIAELQKEIADHELAEQMEEPMAQQLEADLNALQQKVQVYNKQQLALRAKSSAITDKKEEIHRKITQADFELTKHAQENSKLRSKLVKSPEKVQRALEEKKSVRAKLKESEKTATQNVQEKTATLELLNKAHEKLAKQHTKIQDVQEQLAAAKTVEKEVKSRKAKLNDESLTVRSFDAQIIEWQGKVHEMEERLKKKVKERNQIIADENQKLGALKSEIECKLQCLEPREKKVEAMIAKASKLCSEAASVRTAATSEQQKIRAKFDNILKAFNTYMDNINPFLERLEEVGRQLAEEDSSAPKASATSKKSRARKRT
;
A
#
# COMPACT_ATOMS: atom_id res chain seq x y z
N MET A 1 -38.06 0.61 44.12
CA MET A 1 -38.45 1.37 42.92
C MET A 1 -37.20 1.53 42.08
N ALA A 2 -37.13 0.84 40.94
CA ALA A 2 -35.97 0.93 40.07
C ALA A 2 -35.87 2.37 39.57
N SER A 3 -34.76 3.04 39.86
CA SER A 3 -34.39 4.30 39.24
C SER A 3 -34.23 4.03 37.74
N GLY A 4 -35.30 4.26 36.99
CA GLY A 4 -35.32 4.09 35.55
C GLY A 4 -34.31 5.03 34.89
N PHE A 5 -33.73 4.59 33.77
CA PHE A 5 -33.01 5.47 32.87
C PHE A 5 -33.90 6.66 32.50
N GLY A 6 -33.38 7.87 32.65
CA GLY A 6 -34.11 9.11 32.40
C GLY A 6 -33.27 10.06 31.57
N PHE A 7 -33.90 10.70 30.60
CA PHE A 7 -33.33 11.76 29.77
C PHE A 7 -34.16 13.03 29.96
N PRO A 8 -33.59 14.22 29.72
CA PRO A 8 -34.31 15.47 29.88
C PRO A 8 -35.50 15.53 28.90
N MET A 9 -36.66 15.95 29.40
CA MET A 9 -37.80 16.31 28.55
C MET A 9 -37.55 17.70 27.99
N LEU A 10 -37.45 17.77 26.66
CA LEU A 10 -37.26 19.02 25.95
C LEU A 10 -38.59 19.67 25.63
N SER A 11 -38.59 21.00 25.62
CA SER A 11 -39.72 21.79 25.14
C SER A 11 -39.85 21.68 23.62
N ALA A 12 -41.04 22.00 23.11
CA ALA A 12 -41.30 22.02 21.66
C ALA A 12 -40.35 22.95 20.89
N ALA A 13 -39.88 24.04 21.53
CA ALA A 13 -38.94 24.97 20.92
C ALA A 13 -37.53 24.38 20.83
N GLU A 14 -37.03 23.80 21.93
CA GLU A 14 -35.71 23.14 21.95
C GLU A 14 -35.66 21.96 20.97
N ILE A 15 -36.77 21.22 20.83
CA ILE A 15 -36.87 20.12 19.87
C ILE A 15 -36.79 20.65 18.43
N ALA A 16 -37.56 21.70 18.10
CA ALA A 16 -37.55 22.27 16.74
C ALA A 16 -36.15 22.77 16.36
N GLU A 17 -35.48 23.49 17.27
CA GLU A 17 -34.11 23.98 17.08
C GLU A 17 -33.12 22.81 16.89
N SER A 18 -33.16 21.82 17.78
CA SER A 18 -32.23 20.68 17.74
C SER A 18 -32.41 19.84 16.47
N VAL A 19 -33.65 19.57 16.06
CA VAL A 19 -33.96 18.79 14.85
C VAL A 19 -33.44 19.50 13.59
N VAL A 20 -33.47 20.83 13.56
CA VAL A 20 -32.86 21.64 12.48
C VAL A 20 -31.33 21.59 12.58
N GLN A 21 -30.76 21.77 13.77
CA GLN A 21 -29.30 21.74 14.00
C GLN A 21 -28.68 20.43 13.52
N PHE A 22 -29.31 19.29 13.80
CA PHE A 22 -28.84 17.97 13.38
C PHE A 22 -29.24 17.59 11.93
N GLY A 23 -29.89 18.48 11.18
CA GLY A 23 -30.24 18.26 9.77
C GLY A 23 -31.32 17.20 9.54
N ILE A 24 -32.09 16.82 10.58
CA ILE A 24 -33.14 15.80 10.51
C ILE A 24 -34.56 16.40 10.41
N ALA A 25 -34.65 17.72 10.26
CA ALA A 25 -35.92 18.40 10.02
C ALA A 25 -36.51 18.00 8.65
N PRO A 26 -37.81 17.63 8.58
CA PRO A 26 -38.45 17.32 7.31
C PRO A 26 -38.70 18.55 6.44
N VAL A 27 -38.77 19.72 7.07
CA VAL A 27 -38.96 21.03 6.43
C VAL A 27 -37.98 22.04 7.01
N ALA A 28 -37.51 22.98 6.19
CA ALA A 28 -36.51 23.97 6.61
C ALA A 28 -37.01 24.94 7.70
N ASN A 29 -38.32 25.21 7.75
CA ASN A 29 -38.95 26.13 8.69
C ASN A 29 -39.82 25.38 9.71
N LEU A 30 -39.28 24.35 10.36
CA LEU A 30 -40.00 23.62 11.40
C LEU A 30 -40.15 24.51 12.65
N ARG A 31 -41.39 24.80 13.05
CA ARG A 31 -41.65 25.70 14.19
C ARG A 31 -42.05 24.94 15.45
N PRO A 32 -41.92 25.55 16.64
CA PRO A 32 -42.34 24.92 17.90
C PRO A 32 -43.82 24.52 17.90
N GLU A 33 -44.69 25.28 17.22
CA GLU A 33 -46.12 24.96 17.12
C GLU A 33 -46.38 23.66 16.36
N ASP A 34 -45.55 23.37 15.36
CA ASP A 34 -45.65 22.17 14.54
C ASP A 34 -45.24 20.93 15.35
N ILE A 35 -44.38 21.08 16.37
CA ILE A 35 -44.06 20.02 17.36
C ILE A 35 -45.17 19.88 18.41
N ALA A 36 -45.71 21.00 18.90
CA ALA A 36 -46.77 21.01 19.91
C ALA A 36 -48.10 20.44 19.37
N LYS A 37 -48.34 20.57 18.05
CA LYS A 37 -49.47 20.00 17.31
C LYS A 37 -48.94 19.22 16.11
N PRO A 38 -48.37 18.03 16.33
CA PRO A 38 -47.69 17.27 15.29
C PRO A 38 -48.68 16.79 14.23
N GLN A 39 -48.32 17.01 12.96
CA GLN A 39 -48.96 16.28 11.87
C GLN A 39 -48.59 14.79 11.96
N PRO A 40 -49.48 13.87 11.54
CA PRO A 40 -49.23 12.43 11.62
C PRO A 40 -47.88 12.00 11.02
N ASP A 41 -47.47 12.65 9.93
CA ASP A 41 -46.25 12.29 9.19
C ASP A 41 -44.96 12.91 9.76
N LEU A 42 -45.07 13.83 10.73
CA LEU A 42 -43.92 14.57 11.26
C LEU A 42 -42.90 13.64 11.93
N LEU A 43 -43.36 12.82 12.87
CA LEU A 43 -42.49 11.91 13.61
C LEU A 43 -41.91 10.82 12.69
N PRO A 44 -42.69 10.14 11.82
CA PRO A 44 -42.15 9.24 10.81
C PRO A 44 -41.06 9.88 9.93
N ALA A 45 -41.28 11.12 9.46
CA ALA A 45 -40.33 11.79 8.59
C ALA A 45 -39.01 12.14 9.31
N ILE A 46 -39.08 12.58 10.58
CA ILE A 46 -37.88 12.83 11.39
C ILE A 46 -37.12 11.52 11.65
N LEU A 47 -37.82 10.44 12.02
CA LEU A 47 -37.21 9.13 12.29
C LEU A 47 -36.55 8.55 11.03
N ALA A 48 -37.19 8.66 9.87
CA ALA A 48 -36.62 8.20 8.60
C ALA A 48 -35.32 8.95 8.28
N ARG A 49 -35.32 10.29 8.40
CA ARG A 49 -34.12 11.11 8.20
C ARG A 49 -33.03 10.81 9.21
N PHE A 50 -33.40 10.58 10.46
CA PHE A 50 -32.46 10.20 11.50
C PHE A 50 -31.77 8.86 11.19
N LEU A 51 -32.54 7.84 10.82
CA LEU A 51 -32.00 6.52 10.49
C LEU A 51 -31.05 6.62 9.30
N ALA A 52 -31.47 7.30 8.23
CA ALA A 52 -30.63 7.50 7.05
C ALA A 52 -29.33 8.27 7.34
N SER A 53 -29.38 9.29 8.20
CA SER A 53 -28.21 10.14 8.49
C SER A 53 -27.24 9.56 9.51
N PHE A 54 -27.70 8.73 10.45
CA PHE A 54 -26.93 8.35 11.63
C PHE A 54 -26.85 6.87 11.95
N VAL A 55 -27.69 6.03 11.34
CA VAL A 55 -27.80 4.59 11.66
C VAL A 55 -27.49 3.72 10.45
N ASP A 56 -28.09 4.00 9.31
CA ASP A 56 -27.93 3.21 8.09
C ASP A 56 -26.54 3.46 7.47
N ALA A 57 -25.95 2.42 6.86
CA ALA A 57 -24.65 2.53 6.21
C ALA A 57 -24.78 3.27 4.85
N PRO A 58 -23.73 3.94 4.35
CA PRO A 58 -23.76 4.56 3.02
C PRO A 58 -24.06 3.51 1.95
N GLY A 59 -25.17 3.67 1.22
CA GLY A 59 -25.63 2.71 0.21
C GLY A 59 -26.59 1.63 0.73
N ASP A 60 -26.95 1.66 2.01
CA ASP A 60 -28.03 0.87 2.61
C ASP A 60 -29.40 1.56 2.41
N ASP A 61 -29.54 2.29 1.30
CA ASP A 61 -30.78 2.89 0.80
C ASP A 61 -31.73 1.75 0.38
N ASP A 62 -32.24 1.02 1.38
CA ASP A 62 -33.26 -0.01 1.27
C ASP A 62 -34.61 0.57 0.79
N ASP A 63 -34.66 1.85 0.44
CA ASP A 63 -35.78 2.49 -0.24
C ASP A 63 -36.01 1.96 -1.67
N GLY A 64 -35.07 1.18 -2.23
CA GLY A 64 -35.11 0.73 -3.63
C GLY A 64 -35.47 -0.73 -3.89
N GLN A 65 -35.08 -1.69 -3.05
CA GLN A 65 -35.24 -3.11 -3.37
C GLN A 65 -35.61 -3.93 -2.15
N LEU A 66 -36.92 -4.10 -1.95
CA LEU A 66 -37.41 -5.35 -1.40
C LEU A 66 -36.78 -6.46 -2.23
N GLY A 67 -36.01 -7.36 -1.62
CA GLY A 67 -35.40 -8.47 -2.33
C GLY A 67 -36.49 -9.13 -3.16
N PHE A 68 -36.31 -9.23 -4.48
CA PHE A 68 -37.32 -9.81 -5.39
C PHE A 68 -37.78 -11.20 -4.91
N SER A 69 -36.92 -11.90 -4.18
CA SER A 69 -37.19 -13.16 -3.48
C SER A 69 -38.24 -13.06 -2.36
N ASP A 70 -38.27 -11.96 -1.61
CA ASP A 70 -39.13 -11.78 -0.43
C ASP A 70 -40.55 -11.35 -0.83
N LEU A 71 -40.69 -10.67 -1.98
CA LEU A 71 -41.98 -10.30 -2.56
C LEU A 71 -42.63 -11.43 -3.35
N ALA A 72 -41.87 -12.44 -3.78
CA ALA A 72 -42.40 -13.58 -4.53
C ALA A 72 -43.39 -14.44 -3.70
N GLY A 73 -43.40 -14.30 -2.37
CA GLY A 73 -44.32 -15.00 -1.48
C GLY A 73 -45.61 -14.24 -1.12
N LEU A 74 -45.79 -13.00 -1.62
CA LEU A 74 -46.98 -12.19 -1.37
C LEU A 74 -47.86 -12.13 -2.62
N ASP A 75 -49.17 -12.35 -2.44
CA ASP A 75 -50.16 -12.09 -3.48
C ASP A 75 -50.29 -10.57 -3.67
N ASN A 76 -50.10 -10.07 -4.90
CA ASN A 76 -50.19 -8.65 -5.24
C ASN A 76 -49.23 -7.77 -4.39
N PRO A 77 -47.91 -7.97 -4.52
CA PRO A 77 -46.89 -7.29 -3.69
C PRO A 77 -46.98 -5.76 -3.76
N GLU A 78 -47.48 -5.20 -4.87
CA GLU A 78 -47.72 -3.77 -5.06
C GLU A 78 -48.68 -3.16 -4.03
N HIS A 79 -49.70 -3.91 -3.57
CA HIS A 79 -50.66 -3.43 -2.58
C HIS A 79 -50.08 -3.40 -1.16
N HIS A 80 -48.96 -4.10 -0.93
CA HIS A 80 -48.33 -4.20 0.38
C HIS A 80 -47.15 -3.24 0.56
N LEU A 81 -46.71 -2.55 -0.49
CA LEU A 81 -45.53 -1.69 -0.47
C LEU A 81 -45.56 -0.65 0.66
N GLU A 82 -46.67 0.05 0.83
CA GLU A 82 -46.77 1.11 1.86
C GLU A 82 -46.76 0.52 3.28
N ALA A 83 -47.51 -0.56 3.50
CA ALA A 83 -47.51 -1.25 4.79
C ALA A 83 -46.12 -1.79 5.15
N ILE A 84 -45.40 -2.32 4.16
CA ILE A 84 -44.03 -2.82 4.33
C ILE A 84 -43.07 -1.66 4.67
N ARG A 85 -43.14 -0.53 3.97
CA ARG A 85 -42.33 0.67 4.28
C ARG A 85 -42.54 1.13 5.72
N VAL A 86 -43.80 1.26 6.14
CA VAL A 86 -44.17 1.68 7.50
C VAL A 86 -43.69 0.67 8.55
N LEU A 87 -43.88 -0.63 8.33
CA LEU A 87 -43.43 -1.66 9.27
C LEU A 87 -41.91 -1.72 9.38
N ARG A 88 -41.19 -1.55 8.28
CA ARG A 88 -39.73 -1.49 8.27
C ARG A 88 -39.23 -0.29 9.08
N LEU A 89 -39.80 0.89 8.82
CA LEU A 89 -39.49 2.10 9.59
C LEU A 89 -39.78 1.88 11.09
N HIS A 90 -40.96 1.36 11.44
CA HIS A 90 -41.30 1.03 12.81
C HIS A 90 -40.30 0.05 13.45
N ASN A 91 -39.94 -1.03 12.76
CA ASN A 91 -39.04 -2.04 13.30
C ASN A 91 -37.63 -1.48 13.51
N LYS A 92 -37.10 -0.72 12.54
CA LYS A 92 -35.80 -0.03 12.67
C LYS A 92 -35.84 1.00 13.81
N SER A 93 -36.85 1.87 13.84
CA SER A 93 -37.01 2.88 14.90
C SER A 93 -37.15 2.23 16.27
N ARG A 94 -37.93 1.16 16.41
CA ARG A 94 -38.07 0.42 17.67
C ARG A 94 -36.76 -0.18 18.12
N ALA A 95 -36.05 -0.90 17.24
CA ALA A 95 -34.77 -1.50 17.56
C ALA A 95 -33.74 -0.45 18.01
N PHE A 96 -33.69 0.69 17.31
CA PHE A 96 -32.82 1.79 17.68
C PHE A 96 -33.22 2.42 19.02
N LEU A 97 -34.50 2.74 19.23
CA LEU A 97 -34.99 3.35 20.47
C LEU A 97 -34.78 2.43 21.68
N ASP A 98 -35.01 1.13 21.52
CA ASP A 98 -34.72 0.12 22.55
C ASP A 98 -33.21 0.11 22.89
N SER A 99 -32.32 0.32 21.91
CA SER A 99 -30.87 0.37 22.13
C SER A 99 -30.43 1.55 23.01
N ILE A 100 -31.13 2.68 22.91
CA ILE A 100 -30.91 3.87 23.75
C ILE A 100 -31.77 3.85 25.03
N GLN A 101 -32.29 2.68 25.41
CA GLN A 101 -33.14 2.45 26.58
C GLN A 101 -34.49 3.18 26.56
N PHE A 102 -34.95 3.66 25.41
CA PHE A 102 -36.33 4.12 25.23
C PHE A 102 -37.21 2.92 24.86
N LYS A 103 -37.84 2.34 25.88
CA LYS A 103 -38.72 1.16 25.73
C LYS A 103 -40.15 1.60 25.38
N ASP A 104 -40.94 0.64 24.95
CA ASP A 104 -42.38 0.80 24.69
C ASP A 104 -42.72 1.69 23.48
N PHE A 105 -41.84 1.80 22.47
CA PHE A 105 -42.22 2.37 21.18
C PHE A 105 -43.14 1.41 20.41
N THR A 106 -44.28 1.91 19.97
CA THR A 106 -45.33 1.11 19.32
C THR A 106 -45.67 1.64 17.93
N LEU A 107 -46.29 0.81 17.10
CA LEU A 107 -46.77 1.23 15.78
C LEU A 107 -47.80 2.37 15.86
N ALA A 108 -48.52 2.50 16.98
CA ALA A 108 -49.45 3.60 17.20
C ALA A 108 -48.73 4.95 17.31
N ASP A 109 -47.49 4.97 17.82
CA ASP A 109 -46.69 6.19 17.91
C ASP A 109 -46.26 6.69 16.53
N LEU A 110 -46.10 5.77 15.57
CA LEU A 110 -45.78 6.10 14.18
C LEU A 110 -47.02 6.53 13.38
N LEU A 111 -48.12 5.78 13.51
CA LEU A 111 -49.34 6.00 12.70
C LEU A 111 -50.26 7.09 13.24
N ARG A 112 -50.34 7.23 14.57
CA ARG A 112 -51.22 8.18 15.27
C ARG A 112 -50.49 8.79 16.47
N PRO A 113 -49.39 9.53 16.23
CA PRO A 113 -48.61 10.14 17.30
C PRO A 113 -49.47 11.09 18.14
N THR A 114 -49.43 10.93 19.47
CA THR A 114 -49.96 11.94 20.39
C THR A 114 -48.90 13.01 20.64
N PRO A 115 -49.28 14.28 20.88
CA PRO A 115 -48.32 15.36 21.12
C PRO A 115 -47.30 15.02 22.21
N ARG A 116 -47.78 14.43 23.31
CA ARG A 116 -46.92 13.98 24.41
C ARG A 116 -45.91 12.92 23.97
N ARG A 117 -46.35 11.92 23.19
CA ARG A 117 -45.47 10.84 22.73
C ARG A 117 -44.42 11.34 21.73
N VAL A 118 -44.77 12.29 20.87
CA VAL A 118 -43.80 12.96 19.99
C VAL A 118 -42.72 13.66 20.79
N LEU A 119 -43.10 14.42 21.82
CA LEU A 119 -42.13 15.08 22.71
C LEU A 119 -41.21 14.07 23.41
N GLU A 120 -41.77 12.98 23.96
CA GLU A 120 -41.00 11.94 24.64
C GLU A 120 -40.00 11.25 23.69
N VAL A 121 -40.44 10.83 22.50
CA VAL A 121 -39.59 10.15 21.50
C VAL A 121 -38.50 11.08 20.97
N LEU A 122 -38.85 12.32 20.59
CA LEU A 122 -37.88 13.28 20.06
C LEU A 122 -36.88 13.73 21.12
N SER A 123 -37.31 13.91 22.37
CA SER A 123 -36.39 14.22 23.47
C SER A 123 -35.36 13.10 23.69
N ALA A 124 -35.78 11.83 23.60
CA ALA A 124 -34.86 10.70 23.69
C ALA A 124 -33.85 10.69 22.53
N LEU A 125 -34.35 10.92 21.32
CA LEU A 125 -33.56 10.95 20.09
C LEU A 125 -32.52 12.06 20.11
N ILE A 126 -32.92 13.27 20.48
CA ILE A 126 -32.04 14.44 20.56
C ILE A 126 -31.01 14.25 21.67
N ASN A 127 -31.40 13.70 22.82
CA ASN A 127 -30.45 13.37 23.88
C ASN A 127 -29.37 12.39 23.39
N PHE A 128 -29.74 11.39 22.58
CA PHE A 128 -28.76 10.53 21.93
C PHE A 128 -27.85 11.30 20.96
N LEU A 129 -28.40 12.21 20.15
CA LEU A 129 -27.61 13.00 19.20
C LEU A 129 -26.57 13.88 19.90
N PHE A 130 -26.94 14.54 20.99
CA PHE A 130 -26.00 15.30 21.81
C PHE A 130 -24.93 14.40 22.44
N TYR A 131 -25.32 13.24 22.97
CA TYR A 131 -24.35 12.26 23.47
C TYR A 131 -23.38 11.81 22.37
N ARG A 132 -23.89 11.49 21.18
CA ARG A 132 -23.07 11.09 20.02
C ARG A 132 -22.10 12.19 19.61
N GLU A 133 -22.56 13.43 19.52
CA GLU A 133 -21.72 14.59 19.18
C GLU A 133 -20.60 14.78 20.21
N GLU A 134 -20.92 14.72 21.51
CA GLU A 134 -19.93 14.80 22.59
C GLU A 134 -18.87 13.69 22.47
N LYS A 135 -19.30 12.45 22.20
CA LYS A 135 -18.37 11.31 22.04
C LYS A 135 -17.56 11.38 20.76
N LEU A 136 -18.14 11.83 19.65
CA LEU A 136 -17.38 12.03 18.41
C LEU A 136 -16.33 13.13 18.56
N ASN A 137 -16.66 14.24 19.23
CA ASN A 137 -15.70 15.30 19.54
C ASN A 137 -14.52 14.79 20.39
N LEU A 138 -14.78 13.87 21.34
CA LEU A 138 -13.73 13.22 22.12
C LEU A 138 -12.86 12.28 21.28
N LEU A 139 -13.44 11.63 20.26
CA LEU A 139 -12.74 10.72 19.35
C LEU A 139 -12.03 11.45 18.19
N GLN A 140 -12.39 12.72 17.92
CA GLN A 140 -11.84 13.50 16.81
C GLN A 140 -10.30 13.53 16.77
N PRO A 141 -9.57 13.66 17.90
CA PRO A 141 -8.11 13.60 17.88
C PRO A 141 -7.59 12.25 17.38
N ILE A 142 -8.23 11.14 17.76
CA ILE A 142 -7.87 9.79 17.29
C ILE A 142 -8.13 9.68 15.79
N VAL A 143 -9.26 10.20 15.31
CA VAL A 143 -9.60 10.21 13.87
C VAL A 143 -8.57 11.03 13.07
N ASN A 144 -8.11 12.16 13.62
CA ASN A 144 -7.10 13.00 12.99
C ASN A 144 -5.69 12.36 12.99
N ASP A 145 -5.38 11.56 14.02
CA ASP A 145 -4.13 10.82 14.13
C ASP A 145 -4.09 9.57 13.23
N VAL A 146 -5.27 9.06 12.83
CA VAL A 146 -5.37 7.98 11.85
C VAL A 146 -4.95 8.53 10.49
N PRO A 147 -3.86 8.01 9.88
CA PRO A 147 -3.46 8.44 8.55
C PRO A 147 -4.59 8.16 7.57
N ASP A 148 -4.78 9.06 6.59
CA ASP A 148 -5.76 8.86 5.53
C ASP A 148 -5.32 7.68 4.64
N TYR A 149 -5.74 6.48 5.06
CA TYR A 149 -5.48 5.24 4.35
C TYR A 149 -6.13 5.23 2.97
N HIS A 150 -7.21 5.99 2.77
CA HIS A 150 -7.83 6.12 1.46
C HIS A 150 -6.90 6.89 0.52
N GLN A 151 -6.44 8.07 0.93
CA GLN A 151 -5.47 8.85 0.16
C GLN A 151 -4.20 8.04 -0.12
N ARG A 152 -3.64 7.38 0.90
CA ARG A 152 -2.45 6.54 0.74
C ARG A 152 -2.69 5.36 -0.22
N THR A 153 -3.88 4.79 -0.22
CA THR A 153 -4.24 3.71 -1.17
C THR A 153 -4.33 4.25 -2.59
N VAL A 154 -4.90 5.43 -2.79
CA VAL A 154 -4.98 6.09 -4.09
C VAL A 154 -3.57 6.42 -4.60
N ASP A 155 -2.70 6.99 -3.75
CA ASP A 155 -1.32 7.33 -4.10
C ASP A 155 -0.48 6.08 -4.44
N LEU A 156 -0.66 4.98 -3.69
CA LEU A 156 0.02 3.73 -4.00
C LEU A 156 -0.47 3.12 -5.32
N LYS A 157 -1.78 3.20 -5.61
CA LYS A 157 -2.33 2.72 -6.87
C LYS A 157 -1.83 3.53 -8.06
N SER A 158 -1.75 4.85 -7.95
CA SER A 158 -1.17 5.68 -9.03
C SER A 158 0.30 5.34 -9.25
N ARG A 159 1.09 5.17 -8.17
CA ARG A 159 2.50 4.82 -8.29
C ARG A 159 2.74 3.44 -8.91
N ILE A 160 1.89 2.46 -8.60
CA ILE A 160 1.94 1.14 -9.25
C ILE A 160 1.68 1.27 -10.75
N ALA A 161 0.68 2.05 -11.16
CA ALA A 161 0.37 2.25 -12.56
C ALA A 161 1.50 2.96 -13.32
N GLU A 162 2.16 3.95 -12.70
CA GLU A 162 3.34 4.61 -13.26
C GLU A 162 4.49 3.63 -13.48
N LEU A 163 4.84 2.84 -12.46
CA LEU A 163 5.92 1.86 -12.55
C LEU A 163 5.63 0.77 -13.58
N GLN A 164 4.38 0.32 -13.68
CA GLN A 164 3.98 -0.65 -14.71
C GLN A 164 4.15 -0.09 -16.12
N LYS A 165 3.88 1.20 -16.32
CA LYS A 165 4.12 1.86 -17.59
C LYS A 165 5.62 1.97 -17.89
N GLU A 166 6.44 2.37 -16.92
CA GLU A 166 7.90 2.43 -17.07
C GLU A 166 8.50 1.06 -17.45
N ILE A 167 8.02 -0.03 -16.82
CA ILE A 167 8.44 -1.39 -17.16
C ILE A 167 8.09 -1.72 -18.62
N ALA A 168 6.85 -1.45 -19.04
CA ALA A 168 6.42 -1.73 -20.41
C ALA A 168 7.21 -0.91 -21.45
N ASP A 169 7.52 0.35 -21.15
CA ASP A 169 8.33 1.21 -22.02
C ASP A 169 9.78 0.67 -22.13
N HIS A 170 10.36 0.17 -21.03
CA HIS A 170 11.67 -0.48 -21.03
C HIS A 170 11.69 -1.80 -21.80
N GLU A 171 10.70 -2.67 -21.61
CA GLU A 171 10.56 -3.93 -22.35
C GLU A 171 10.44 -3.69 -23.86
N LEU A 172 9.68 -2.66 -24.26
CA LEU A 172 9.57 -2.27 -25.66
C LEU A 172 10.91 -1.76 -26.22
N ALA A 173 11.65 -0.96 -25.46
CA ALA A 173 12.97 -0.49 -25.88
C ALA A 173 13.95 -1.66 -26.06
N GLU A 174 13.95 -2.63 -25.14
CA GLU A 174 14.79 -3.82 -25.22
C GLU A 174 14.46 -4.67 -26.45
N GLN A 175 13.18 -4.88 -26.76
CA GLN A 175 12.76 -5.58 -27.98
C GLN A 175 13.20 -4.88 -29.28
N MET A 176 13.29 -3.55 -29.26
CA MET A 176 13.77 -2.76 -30.40
C MET A 176 15.28 -2.78 -30.54
N GLU A 177 16.02 -2.87 -29.42
CA GLU A 177 17.48 -2.95 -29.40
C GLU A 177 18.01 -4.35 -29.70
N GLU A 178 17.29 -5.41 -29.33
CA GLU A 178 17.66 -6.80 -29.55
C GLU A 178 18.07 -7.14 -31.00
N PRO A 179 17.30 -6.77 -32.06
CA PRO A 179 17.72 -7.04 -33.44
C PRO A 179 18.97 -6.24 -33.85
N MET A 180 19.13 -5.02 -33.33
CA MET A 180 20.34 -4.23 -33.59
C MET A 180 21.56 -4.86 -32.94
N ALA A 181 21.43 -5.36 -31.71
CA ALA A 181 22.49 -6.06 -31.00
C ALA A 181 22.90 -7.35 -31.73
N GLN A 182 21.92 -8.16 -32.16
CA GLN A 182 22.17 -9.38 -32.94
C GLN A 182 22.89 -9.09 -34.27
N GLN A 183 22.49 -8.02 -34.97
CA GLN A 183 23.16 -7.60 -36.20
C GLN A 183 24.61 -7.18 -35.94
N LEU A 184 24.86 -6.42 -34.86
CA LEU A 184 26.20 -5.97 -34.50
C LEU A 184 27.10 -7.15 -34.11
N GLU A 185 26.56 -8.16 -33.42
CA GLU A 185 27.27 -9.38 -33.06
C GLU A 185 27.63 -10.22 -34.30
N ALA A 186 26.71 -10.33 -35.26
CA ALA A 186 26.98 -10.99 -36.54
C ALA A 186 28.12 -10.28 -37.30
N ASP A 187 28.11 -8.95 -37.35
CA ASP A 187 29.14 -8.15 -38.01
C ASP A 187 30.51 -8.28 -37.31
N LEU A 188 30.53 -8.29 -35.97
CA LEU A 188 31.75 -8.53 -35.18
C LEU A 188 32.34 -9.91 -35.48
N ASN A 189 31.51 -10.95 -35.49
CA ASN A 189 31.95 -12.31 -35.81
C ASN A 189 32.52 -12.40 -37.23
N ALA A 190 31.85 -11.78 -38.22
CA ALA A 190 32.33 -11.73 -39.59
C ALA A 190 33.67 -10.99 -39.71
N LEU A 191 33.85 -9.89 -38.98
CA LEU A 191 35.09 -9.14 -38.97
C LEU A 191 36.22 -9.91 -38.30
N GLN A 192 35.94 -10.60 -37.20
CA GLN A 192 36.91 -11.44 -36.50
C GLN A 192 37.41 -12.58 -37.40
N GLN A 193 36.51 -13.21 -38.18
CA GLN A 193 36.90 -14.21 -39.18
C GLN A 193 37.81 -13.62 -40.26
N LYS A 194 37.50 -12.43 -40.78
CA LYS A 194 38.36 -11.73 -41.77
C LYS A 194 39.75 -11.45 -41.19
N VAL A 195 39.83 -10.99 -39.94
CA VAL A 195 41.13 -10.75 -39.27
C VAL A 195 41.94 -12.03 -39.17
N GLN A 196 41.32 -13.17 -38.82
CA GLN A 196 42.01 -14.46 -38.79
C GLN A 196 42.55 -14.86 -40.18
N VAL A 197 41.76 -14.66 -41.24
CA VAL A 197 42.18 -14.94 -42.62
C VAL A 197 43.36 -14.05 -43.01
N TYR A 198 43.28 -12.75 -42.76
CA TYR A 198 44.35 -11.81 -43.07
C TYR A 198 45.64 -12.11 -42.29
N ASN A 199 45.55 -12.50 -41.02
CA ASN A 199 46.71 -12.93 -40.24
C ASN A 199 47.39 -14.18 -40.84
N LYS A 200 46.62 -15.18 -41.29
CA LYS A 200 47.16 -16.35 -41.99
C LYS A 200 47.87 -15.95 -43.30
N GLN A 201 47.27 -15.05 -44.08
CA GLN A 201 47.88 -14.54 -45.30
C GLN A 201 49.17 -13.76 -45.02
N GLN A 202 49.18 -12.91 -43.99
CA GLN A 202 50.36 -12.15 -43.58
C GLN A 202 51.52 -13.08 -43.17
N LEU A 203 51.24 -14.13 -42.40
CA LEU A 203 52.24 -15.13 -42.02
C LEU A 203 52.81 -15.86 -43.24
N ALA A 204 51.96 -16.27 -44.18
CA ALA A 204 52.39 -16.90 -45.42
C ALA A 204 53.26 -15.99 -46.29
N LEU A 205 52.91 -14.69 -46.40
CA LEU A 205 53.70 -13.71 -47.12
C LEU A 205 55.05 -13.45 -46.45
N ARG A 206 55.11 -13.38 -45.11
CA ARG A 206 56.38 -13.27 -44.37
C ARG A 206 57.28 -14.49 -44.62
N ALA A 207 56.73 -15.70 -44.58
CA ALA A 207 57.48 -16.91 -44.88
C ALA A 207 58.07 -16.89 -46.31
N LYS A 208 57.26 -16.48 -47.32
CA LYS A 208 57.73 -16.29 -48.70
C LYS A 208 58.84 -15.23 -48.79
N SER A 209 58.69 -14.10 -48.11
CA SER A 209 59.69 -13.04 -48.09
C SER A 209 61.01 -13.53 -47.49
N SER A 210 60.97 -14.27 -46.38
CA SER A 210 62.17 -14.89 -45.77
C SER A 210 62.88 -15.79 -46.78
N ALA A 211 62.14 -16.73 -47.40
CA ALA A 211 62.70 -17.64 -48.40
C ALA A 211 63.33 -16.91 -49.61
N ILE A 212 62.74 -15.80 -50.07
CA ILE A 212 63.34 -14.97 -51.13
C ILE A 212 64.65 -14.33 -50.64
N THR A 213 64.68 -13.87 -49.39
CA THR A 213 65.86 -13.23 -48.80
C THR A 213 67.00 -14.24 -48.64
N ASP A 214 66.69 -15.44 -48.15
CA ASP A 214 67.65 -16.54 -48.02
C ASP A 214 68.24 -16.94 -49.37
N LYS A 215 67.40 -17.09 -50.41
CA LYS A 215 67.86 -17.37 -51.78
C LYS A 215 68.72 -16.25 -52.33
N LYS A 216 68.36 -14.99 -52.08
CA LYS A 216 69.16 -13.83 -52.49
C LYS A 216 70.54 -13.88 -51.85
N GLU A 217 70.63 -14.16 -50.55
CA GLU A 217 71.91 -14.30 -49.86
C GLU A 217 72.73 -15.48 -50.40
N GLU A 218 72.10 -16.62 -50.68
CA GLU A 218 72.78 -17.78 -51.26
C GLU A 218 73.37 -17.46 -52.64
N ILE A 219 72.59 -16.82 -53.51
CA ILE A 219 73.06 -16.37 -54.83
C ILE A 219 74.21 -15.37 -54.67
N HIS A 220 74.09 -14.43 -53.71
CA HIS A 220 75.15 -13.46 -53.45
C HIS A 220 76.45 -14.15 -53.01
N ARG A 221 76.38 -15.12 -52.11
CA ARG A 221 77.54 -15.95 -51.70
C ARG A 221 78.16 -16.67 -52.90
N LYS A 222 77.35 -17.24 -53.79
CA LYS A 222 77.82 -17.90 -55.03
C LYS A 222 78.54 -16.91 -55.97
N ILE A 223 78.02 -15.70 -56.13
CA ILE A 223 78.67 -14.64 -56.92
C ILE A 223 80.01 -14.27 -56.30
N THR A 224 80.06 -14.00 -54.99
CA THR A 224 81.32 -13.66 -54.29
C THR A 224 82.36 -14.78 -54.41
N GLN A 225 81.93 -16.04 -54.33
CA GLN A 225 82.80 -17.19 -54.55
C GLN A 225 83.36 -17.23 -55.98
N ALA A 226 82.50 -17.02 -56.99
CA ALA A 226 82.91 -16.98 -58.39
C ALA A 226 83.88 -15.82 -58.67
N ASP A 227 83.64 -14.64 -58.10
CA ASP A 227 84.54 -13.47 -58.20
C ASP A 227 85.91 -13.76 -57.57
N PHE A 228 85.92 -14.47 -56.43
CA PHE A 228 87.16 -14.91 -55.79
C PHE A 228 87.95 -15.90 -56.66
N GLU A 229 87.28 -16.90 -57.23
CA GLU A 229 87.86 -17.88 -58.15
C GLU A 229 88.38 -17.20 -59.44
N LEU A 230 87.62 -16.27 -60.01
CA LEU A 230 88.03 -15.46 -61.16
C LEU A 230 89.32 -14.70 -60.85
N THR A 231 89.39 -14.07 -59.68
CA THR A 231 90.58 -13.31 -59.24
C THR A 231 91.79 -14.23 -59.07
N LYS A 232 91.60 -15.42 -58.50
CA LYS A 232 92.64 -16.46 -58.38
C LYS A 232 93.16 -16.89 -59.76
N HIS A 233 92.26 -17.21 -60.69
CA HIS A 233 92.63 -17.59 -62.05
C HIS A 233 93.29 -16.44 -62.81
N ALA A 234 92.86 -15.20 -62.61
CA ALA A 234 93.51 -14.02 -63.20
C ALA A 234 94.95 -13.85 -62.70
N GLN A 235 95.21 -14.10 -61.40
CA GLN A 235 96.57 -14.10 -60.84
C GLN A 235 97.42 -15.28 -61.36
N GLU A 236 96.84 -16.48 -61.49
CA GLU A 236 97.53 -17.62 -62.11
C GLU A 236 97.87 -17.33 -63.57
N ASN A 237 96.96 -16.71 -64.32
CA ASN A 237 97.18 -16.29 -65.70
C ASN A 237 98.28 -15.22 -65.78
N SER A 238 98.35 -14.27 -64.84
CA SER A 238 99.46 -13.30 -64.78
C SER A 238 100.81 -13.98 -64.48
N LYS A 239 100.82 -14.99 -63.59
CA LYS A 239 102.00 -15.83 -63.29
C LYS A 239 102.42 -16.71 -64.47
N LEU A 240 101.49 -17.16 -65.30
CA LEU A 240 101.78 -17.89 -66.54
C LEU A 240 102.31 -16.95 -67.63
N ARG A 241 101.72 -15.76 -67.76
CA ARG A 241 102.18 -14.69 -68.65
C ARG A 241 103.61 -14.22 -68.31
N SER A 242 104.00 -14.21 -67.03
CA SER A 242 105.37 -13.89 -66.62
C SER A 242 106.40 -15.01 -66.86
N LYS A 243 105.94 -16.24 -67.16
CA LYS A 243 106.78 -17.38 -67.58
C LYS A 243 106.94 -17.49 -69.11
N LEU A 244 106.23 -16.67 -69.87
CA LEU A 244 106.41 -16.56 -71.32
C LEU A 244 107.53 -15.55 -71.62
N VAL A 245 108.65 -16.03 -72.17
CA VAL A 245 109.91 -15.28 -72.28
C VAL A 245 110.23 -14.86 -73.72
N LYS A 246 110.68 -13.59 -73.82
CA LYS A 246 111.64 -12.92 -74.75
C LYS A 246 111.35 -12.84 -76.28
N SER A 247 110.93 -11.62 -76.69
CA SER A 247 111.29 -10.80 -77.89
C SER A 247 111.50 -11.51 -79.25
N PRO A 248 110.92 -11.05 -80.39
CA PRO A 248 111.28 -9.73 -80.93
C PRO A 248 110.22 -8.98 -81.77
N GLU A 249 110.33 -7.65 -81.71
CA GLU A 249 110.50 -6.78 -82.88
C GLU A 249 110.38 -7.49 -84.25
N LYS A 250 109.19 -7.52 -84.86
CA LYS A 250 109.04 -7.68 -86.32
C LYS A 250 107.71 -7.21 -86.92
N VAL A 251 106.95 -6.35 -86.23
CA VAL A 251 105.74 -5.72 -86.82
C VAL A 251 105.67 -4.20 -86.56
N GLN A 252 106.76 -3.63 -86.03
CA GLN A 252 106.84 -2.21 -85.66
C GLN A 252 107.79 -1.41 -86.58
N ARG A 253 107.86 -1.81 -87.86
CA ARG A 253 108.60 -1.07 -88.90
C ARG A 253 107.93 -1.05 -90.29
N ALA A 254 106.65 -1.44 -90.37
CA ALA A 254 105.82 -1.33 -91.59
C ALA A 254 104.52 -0.51 -91.34
N LEU A 255 104.52 0.34 -90.30
CA LEU A 255 103.36 1.10 -89.82
C LEU A 255 103.46 2.61 -90.08
N GLU A 256 104.63 3.13 -90.44
CA GLU A 256 104.88 4.58 -90.55
C GLU A 256 104.76 5.13 -91.97
N GLU A 257 104.91 4.32 -93.02
CA GLU A 257 104.96 4.84 -94.40
C GLU A 257 103.60 4.81 -95.16
N LYS A 258 102.52 4.36 -94.51
CA LYS A 258 101.14 4.48 -95.03
C LYS A 258 100.25 5.40 -94.18
N LYS A 259 100.86 6.34 -93.44
CA LYS A 259 100.15 7.36 -92.65
C LYS A 259 99.92 8.69 -93.36
N SER A 260 100.61 9.02 -94.46
CA SER A 260 100.58 10.41 -94.96
C SER A 260 99.55 10.74 -96.06
N VAL A 261 98.87 9.76 -96.68
CA VAL A 261 97.87 10.05 -97.75
C VAL A 261 96.44 9.60 -97.41
N ARG A 262 96.23 8.94 -96.26
CA ARG A 262 94.89 8.59 -95.70
C ARG A 262 94.42 9.54 -94.58
N ALA A 263 95.19 10.57 -94.27
CA ALA A 263 94.90 11.53 -93.20
C ALA A 263 93.86 12.60 -93.61
N LYS A 264 93.58 12.79 -94.91
CA LYS A 264 92.70 13.88 -95.37
C LYS A 264 91.29 13.46 -95.79
N LEU A 265 91.00 12.15 -95.89
CA LEU A 265 89.65 11.65 -96.23
C LEU A 265 88.99 10.80 -95.12
N LYS A 266 89.74 10.42 -94.06
CA LYS A 266 89.25 9.63 -92.91
C LYS A 266 88.84 10.49 -91.71
N GLU A 267 89.24 11.76 -91.68
CA GLU A 267 88.91 12.73 -90.63
C GLU A 267 87.41 13.12 -90.68
N SER A 268 86.80 13.19 -91.87
CA SER A 268 85.39 13.55 -92.05
C SER A 268 84.41 12.38 -91.89
N GLU A 269 84.87 11.14 -92.06
CA GLU A 269 84.07 9.92 -91.85
C GLU A 269 84.14 9.45 -90.38
N LYS A 270 85.31 9.55 -89.73
CA LYS A 270 85.51 9.17 -88.33
C LYS A 270 84.78 10.11 -87.36
N THR A 271 84.73 11.41 -87.63
CA THR A 271 83.98 12.38 -86.81
C THR A 271 82.47 12.18 -86.89
N ALA A 272 81.95 11.58 -87.97
CA ALA A 272 80.54 11.25 -88.14
C ALA A 272 80.16 9.90 -87.46
N THR A 273 80.96 8.84 -87.63
CA THR A 273 80.69 7.54 -86.97
C THR A 273 80.96 7.56 -85.47
N GLN A 274 81.95 8.34 -85.01
CA GLN A 274 82.24 8.54 -83.59
C GLN A 274 81.16 9.39 -82.91
N ASN A 275 80.62 10.42 -83.60
CA ASN A 275 79.44 11.15 -83.13
C ASN A 275 78.20 10.24 -83.01
N VAL A 276 77.95 9.36 -83.97
CA VAL A 276 76.79 8.46 -83.93
C VAL A 276 76.93 7.43 -82.80
N GLN A 277 78.12 6.86 -82.58
CA GLN A 277 78.38 5.94 -81.47
C GLN A 277 78.33 6.64 -80.10
N GLU A 278 78.86 7.86 -79.97
CA GLU A 278 78.74 8.69 -78.76
C GLU A 278 77.28 9.11 -78.50
N LYS A 279 76.52 9.47 -79.53
CA LYS A 279 75.08 9.77 -79.46
C LYS A 279 74.24 8.53 -79.09
N THR A 280 74.63 7.34 -79.55
CA THR A 280 73.95 6.07 -79.23
C THR A 280 74.26 5.64 -77.79
N ALA A 281 75.51 5.73 -77.35
CA ALA A 281 75.90 5.47 -75.97
C ALA A 281 75.28 6.47 -74.98
N THR A 282 75.17 7.75 -75.35
CA THR A 282 74.45 8.76 -74.55
C THR A 282 72.94 8.52 -74.55
N LEU A 283 72.33 8.04 -75.65
CA LEU A 283 70.93 7.62 -75.68
C LEU A 283 70.65 6.40 -74.79
N GLU A 284 71.53 5.38 -74.77
CA GLU A 284 71.39 4.23 -73.88
C GLU A 284 71.55 4.62 -72.40
N LEU A 285 72.45 5.56 -72.10
CA LEU A 285 72.59 6.16 -70.77
C LEU A 285 71.35 6.96 -70.37
N LEU A 286 70.80 7.75 -71.29
CA LEU A 286 69.56 8.51 -71.09
C LEU A 286 68.35 7.59 -70.91
N ASN A 287 68.25 6.48 -71.64
CA ASN A 287 67.18 5.49 -71.45
C ASN A 287 67.28 4.78 -70.10
N LYS A 288 68.49 4.37 -69.67
CA LYS A 288 68.70 3.81 -68.32
C LYS A 288 68.40 4.83 -67.23
N ALA A 289 68.71 6.10 -67.45
CA ALA A 289 68.35 7.19 -66.54
C ALA A 289 66.82 7.39 -66.51
N HIS A 290 66.16 7.36 -67.67
CA HIS A 290 64.71 7.49 -67.80
C HIS A 290 63.96 6.33 -67.13
N GLU A 291 64.40 5.08 -67.30
CA GLU A 291 63.82 3.93 -66.59
C GLU A 291 63.98 4.03 -65.07
N LYS A 292 65.13 4.51 -64.60
CA LYS A 292 65.34 4.79 -63.17
C LYS A 292 64.43 5.92 -62.68
N LEU A 293 64.25 6.98 -63.47
CA LEU A 293 63.34 8.08 -63.19
C LEU A 293 61.88 7.65 -63.16
N ALA A 294 61.44 6.78 -64.07
CA ALA A 294 60.08 6.22 -64.07
C ALA A 294 59.81 5.34 -62.84
N LYS A 295 60.80 4.54 -62.41
CA LYS A 295 60.73 3.75 -61.16
C LYS A 295 60.74 4.63 -59.90
N GLN A 296 61.41 5.79 -59.94
CA GLN A 296 61.37 6.76 -58.85
C GLN A 296 60.01 7.49 -58.84
N HIS A 297 59.47 7.83 -60.01
CA HIS A 297 58.19 8.52 -60.14
C HIS A 297 57.02 7.68 -59.62
N THR A 298 56.97 6.39 -59.95
CA THR A 298 55.96 5.44 -59.42
C THR A 298 56.01 5.35 -57.90
N LYS A 299 57.20 5.26 -57.31
CA LYS A 299 57.36 5.30 -55.83
C LYS A 299 56.89 6.62 -55.22
N ILE A 300 57.16 7.74 -55.89
CA ILE A 300 56.69 9.07 -55.44
C ILE A 300 55.15 9.14 -55.49
N GLN A 301 54.54 8.54 -56.52
CA GLN A 301 53.09 8.48 -56.67
C GLN A 301 52.44 7.62 -55.57
N ASP A 302 52.99 6.45 -55.26
CA ASP A 302 52.54 5.60 -54.15
C ASP A 302 52.62 6.35 -52.80
N VAL A 303 53.71 7.10 -52.57
CA VAL A 303 53.88 7.92 -51.36
C VAL A 303 52.88 9.07 -51.32
N GLN A 304 52.55 9.69 -52.46
CA GLN A 304 51.51 10.72 -52.54
C GLN A 304 50.11 10.17 -52.23
N GLU A 305 49.75 8.98 -52.71
CA GLU A 305 48.48 8.32 -52.36
C GLU A 305 48.43 7.97 -50.88
N GLN A 306 49.52 7.44 -50.31
CA GLN A 306 49.60 7.17 -48.87
C GLN A 306 49.48 8.45 -48.03
N LEU A 307 50.05 9.57 -48.48
CA LEU A 307 49.91 10.87 -47.82
C LEU A 307 48.46 11.38 -47.88
N ALA A 308 47.76 11.18 -48.99
CA ALA A 308 46.35 11.54 -49.13
C ALA A 308 45.46 10.68 -48.20
N ALA A 309 45.69 9.37 -48.14
CA ALA A 309 45.01 8.48 -47.21
C ALA A 309 45.25 8.88 -45.74
N ALA A 310 46.51 9.18 -45.39
CA ALA A 310 46.89 9.62 -44.04
C ALA A 310 46.20 10.93 -43.63
N LYS A 311 46.08 11.91 -44.53
CA LYS A 311 45.33 13.15 -44.27
C LYS A 311 43.84 12.91 -44.02
N THR A 312 43.26 11.91 -44.66
CA THR A 312 41.86 11.55 -44.47
C THR A 312 41.65 10.93 -43.08
N VAL A 313 42.51 9.98 -42.70
CA VAL A 313 42.53 9.40 -41.35
C VAL A 313 42.77 10.46 -40.28
N GLU A 314 43.66 11.44 -40.52
CA GLU A 314 43.92 12.53 -39.58
C GLU A 314 42.67 13.39 -39.31
N LYS A 315 41.86 13.65 -40.34
CA LYS A 315 40.58 14.37 -40.19
C LYS A 315 39.57 13.55 -39.39
N GLU A 316 39.48 12.24 -39.63
CA GLU A 316 38.61 11.35 -38.85
C GLU A 316 39.04 11.26 -37.39
N VAL A 317 40.34 11.21 -37.10
CA VAL A 317 40.87 11.23 -35.73
C VAL A 317 40.51 12.54 -35.03
N LYS A 318 40.64 13.69 -35.71
CA LYS A 318 40.22 14.99 -35.15
C LYS A 318 38.71 15.03 -34.86
N SER A 319 37.88 14.51 -35.77
CA SER A 319 36.43 14.41 -35.57
C SER A 319 36.06 13.50 -34.39
N ARG A 320 36.65 12.30 -34.32
CA ARG A 320 36.41 11.36 -33.21
C ARG A 320 36.88 11.94 -31.87
N LYS A 321 38.01 12.63 -31.85
CA LYS A 321 38.52 13.28 -30.63
C LYS A 321 37.57 14.37 -30.12
N ALA A 322 36.93 15.12 -31.02
CA ALA A 322 35.90 16.09 -30.64
C ALA A 322 34.66 15.40 -30.03
N LYS A 323 34.14 14.34 -30.69
CA LYS A 323 33.01 13.56 -30.17
C LYS A 323 33.28 12.97 -28.79
N LEU A 324 34.47 12.40 -28.59
CA LEU A 324 34.88 11.79 -27.32
C LEU A 324 34.97 12.84 -26.20
N ASN A 325 35.34 14.08 -26.53
CA ASN A 325 35.35 15.18 -25.58
C ASN A 325 33.93 15.64 -25.19
N ASP A 326 33.01 15.68 -26.15
CA ASP A 326 31.59 15.98 -25.88
C ASP A 326 30.94 14.89 -25.02
N GLU A 327 31.16 13.62 -25.35
CA GLU A 327 30.73 12.48 -24.53
C GLU A 327 31.32 12.55 -23.12
N SER A 328 32.60 12.90 -22.97
CA SER A 328 33.20 13.11 -21.65
C SER A 328 32.54 14.22 -20.83
N LEU A 329 32.01 15.27 -21.47
CA LEU A 329 31.25 16.32 -20.78
C LEU A 329 29.88 15.80 -20.32
N THR A 330 29.20 14.98 -21.13
CA THR A 330 27.93 14.34 -20.75
C THR A 330 28.11 13.38 -19.58
N VAL A 331 29.16 12.56 -19.58
CA VAL A 331 29.48 11.65 -18.46
C VAL A 331 29.69 12.44 -17.17
N ARG A 332 30.46 13.53 -17.20
CA ARG A 332 30.64 14.41 -16.02
C ARG A 332 29.33 15.02 -15.53
N SER A 333 28.40 15.32 -16.43
CA SER A 333 27.09 15.85 -16.04
C SER A 333 26.23 14.79 -15.35
N PHE A 334 26.29 13.53 -15.80
CA PHE A 334 25.62 12.42 -15.13
C PHE A 334 26.27 12.08 -13.79
N ASP A 335 27.60 12.11 -13.69
CA ASP A 335 28.31 11.94 -12.41
C ASP A 335 27.86 12.99 -11.37
N ALA A 336 27.69 14.25 -11.80
CA ALA A 336 27.18 15.31 -10.92
C ALA A 336 25.75 15.02 -10.44
N GLN A 337 24.88 14.52 -11.33
CA GLN A 337 23.50 14.13 -10.95
C GLN A 337 23.49 12.93 -9.99
N ILE A 338 24.36 11.94 -10.20
CA ILE A 338 24.49 10.78 -9.29
C ILE A 338 24.85 11.25 -7.88
N ILE A 339 25.81 12.18 -7.75
CA ILE A 339 26.20 12.73 -6.45
C ILE A 339 25.04 13.48 -5.79
N GLU A 340 24.27 14.27 -6.55
CA GLU A 340 23.10 14.98 -6.04
C GLU A 340 22.03 14.00 -5.50
N TRP A 341 21.71 12.96 -6.27
CA TRP A 341 20.73 11.94 -5.87
C TRP A 341 21.20 11.12 -4.66
N GLN A 342 22.48 10.77 -4.60
CA GLN A 342 23.07 10.13 -3.42
C GLN A 342 22.94 11.02 -2.17
N GLY A 343 23.14 12.33 -2.31
CA GLY A 343 22.91 13.29 -1.22
C GLY A 343 21.46 13.29 -0.72
N LYS A 344 20.48 13.30 -1.64
CA LYS A 344 19.05 13.25 -1.32
C LYS A 344 18.67 11.93 -0.62
N VAL A 345 19.20 10.80 -1.09
CA VAL A 345 18.98 9.50 -0.44
C VAL A 345 19.49 9.53 1.00
N HIS A 346 20.71 10.04 1.22
CA HIS A 346 21.29 10.11 2.56
C HIS A 346 20.48 11.00 3.51
N GLU A 347 19.97 12.16 3.04
CA GLU A 347 19.09 13.02 3.83
C GLU A 347 17.80 12.30 4.25
N MET A 348 17.20 11.56 3.32
CA MET A 348 15.96 10.82 3.57
C MET A 348 16.18 9.65 4.53
N GLU A 349 17.30 8.94 4.43
CA GLU A 349 17.70 7.89 5.37
C GLU A 349 17.85 8.42 6.80
N GLU A 350 18.49 9.58 6.97
CA GLU A 350 18.65 10.20 8.30
C GLU A 350 17.30 10.69 8.86
N ARG A 351 16.41 11.20 8.01
CA ARG A 351 15.02 11.55 8.42
C ARG A 351 14.25 10.30 8.86
N LEU A 352 14.38 9.19 8.12
CA LEU A 352 13.76 7.91 8.48
C LEU A 352 14.30 7.37 9.81
N LYS A 353 15.62 7.40 10.03
CA LYS A 353 16.24 7.00 11.31
C LYS A 353 15.67 7.78 12.49
N LYS A 354 15.47 9.11 12.35
CA LYS A 354 14.86 9.93 13.41
C LYS A 354 13.43 9.48 13.71
N LYS A 355 12.62 9.27 12.67
CA LYS A 355 11.23 8.80 12.83
C LYS A 355 11.14 7.42 13.47
N VAL A 356 12.05 6.49 13.13
CA VAL A 356 12.12 5.17 13.76
C VAL A 356 12.47 5.28 15.25
N LYS A 357 13.40 6.16 15.63
CA LYS A 357 13.74 6.43 17.04
C LYS A 357 12.55 7.00 17.81
N GLU A 358 11.84 7.98 17.25
CA GLU A 358 10.62 8.55 17.84
C GLU A 358 9.56 7.47 18.06
N ARG A 359 9.28 6.65 17.05
CA ARG A 359 8.31 5.54 17.16
C ARG A 359 8.69 4.54 18.25
N ASN A 360 9.97 4.16 18.31
CA ASN A 360 10.43 3.20 19.31
C ASN A 360 10.33 3.79 20.74
N GLN A 361 10.53 5.10 20.90
CA GLN A 361 10.32 5.76 22.18
C GLN A 361 8.84 5.73 22.60
N ILE A 362 7.92 6.04 21.69
CA ILE A 362 6.47 5.99 21.96
C ILE A 362 6.06 4.58 22.40
N ILE A 363 6.52 3.54 21.69
CA ILE A 363 6.24 2.14 22.04
C ILE A 363 6.79 1.80 23.44
N ALA A 364 7.99 2.29 23.79
CA ALA A 364 8.55 2.07 25.12
C ALA A 364 7.69 2.73 26.21
N ASP A 365 7.27 3.99 26.00
CA ASP A 365 6.46 4.75 26.94
C ASP A 365 5.05 4.11 27.12
N GLU A 366 4.43 3.66 26.03
CA GLU A 366 3.14 2.96 26.07
C GLU A 366 3.23 1.62 26.80
N ASN A 367 4.29 0.85 26.56
CA ASN A 367 4.51 -0.40 27.28
C ASN A 367 4.72 -0.16 28.78
N GLN A 368 5.40 0.92 29.16
CA GLN A 368 5.56 1.31 30.56
C GLN A 368 4.20 1.65 31.19
N LYS A 369 3.36 2.44 30.51
CA LYS A 369 2.00 2.78 30.97
C LYS A 369 1.12 1.54 31.10
N LEU A 370 1.17 0.64 30.12
CA LEU A 370 0.44 -0.62 30.15
C LEU A 370 0.88 -1.50 31.32
N GLY A 371 2.19 -1.57 31.58
CA GLY A 371 2.75 -2.26 32.75
C GLY A 371 2.23 -1.69 34.06
N ALA A 372 2.23 -0.36 34.21
CA ALA A 372 1.71 0.30 35.41
C ALA A 372 0.21 0.02 35.63
N LEU A 373 -0.60 0.10 34.57
CA LEU A 373 -2.04 -0.16 34.63
C LEU A 373 -2.33 -1.62 35.00
N LYS A 374 -1.59 -2.57 34.44
CA LYS A 374 -1.70 -4.00 34.80
C LYS A 374 -1.45 -4.21 36.29
N SER A 375 -0.38 -3.63 36.83
CA SER A 375 -0.07 -3.71 38.26
C SER A 375 -1.15 -3.07 39.13
N GLU A 376 -1.75 -1.95 38.70
CA GLU A 376 -2.86 -1.31 39.42
C GLU A 376 -4.12 -2.18 39.44
N ILE A 377 -4.47 -2.79 38.30
CA ILE A 377 -5.61 -3.70 38.20
C ILE A 377 -5.39 -4.94 39.07
N GLU A 378 -4.19 -5.52 39.04
CA GLU A 378 -3.84 -6.66 39.87
C GLU A 378 -3.97 -6.34 41.36
N CYS A 379 -3.50 -5.17 41.80
CA CYS A 379 -3.67 -4.68 43.16
C CYS A 379 -5.14 -4.50 43.56
N LYS A 380 -5.98 -3.95 42.66
CA LYS A 380 -7.43 -3.83 42.89
C LYS A 380 -8.11 -5.19 43.00
N LEU A 381 -7.75 -6.15 42.15
CA LEU A 381 -8.28 -7.51 42.21
C LEU A 381 -7.94 -8.18 43.54
N GLN A 382 -6.68 -8.08 43.98
CA GLN A 382 -6.26 -8.59 45.29
C GLN A 382 -7.02 -7.94 46.46
N CYS A 383 -7.40 -6.66 46.35
CA CYS A 383 -8.24 -5.99 47.36
C CYS A 383 -9.71 -6.45 47.33
N LEU A 384 -10.24 -6.83 46.17
CA LEU A 384 -11.64 -7.25 46.01
C LEU A 384 -11.87 -8.69 46.47
N GLU A 385 -10.91 -9.59 46.25
CA GLU A 385 -11.00 -11.00 46.64
C GLU A 385 -11.40 -11.24 48.12
N PRO A 386 -10.80 -10.58 49.14
CA PRO A 386 -11.22 -10.76 50.53
C PRO A 386 -12.61 -10.16 50.79
N ARG A 387 -13.00 -9.12 50.05
CA ARG A 387 -14.32 -8.48 50.19
C ARG A 387 -15.41 -9.38 49.63
N GLU A 388 -15.17 -10.04 48.50
CA GLU A 388 -16.04 -11.05 47.92
C GLU A 388 -16.25 -12.22 48.89
N LYS A 389 -15.17 -12.81 49.40
CA LYS A 389 -15.24 -13.87 50.44
C LYS A 389 -16.05 -13.45 51.67
N LYS A 390 -15.94 -12.18 52.09
CA LYS A 390 -16.71 -11.63 53.22
C LYS A 390 -18.21 -11.52 52.88
N VAL A 391 -18.55 -11.06 51.69
CA VAL A 391 -19.94 -10.95 51.21
C VAL A 391 -20.56 -12.35 51.11
N GLU A 392 -19.86 -13.32 50.52
CA GLU A 392 -20.33 -14.71 50.45
C GLU A 392 -20.61 -15.29 51.84
N ALA A 393 -19.71 -15.06 52.80
CA ALA A 393 -19.92 -15.48 54.19
C ALA A 393 -21.14 -14.80 54.84
N MET A 394 -21.41 -13.53 54.51
CA MET A 394 -22.60 -12.82 55.00
C MET A 394 -23.89 -13.37 54.36
N ILE A 395 -23.88 -13.67 53.06
CA ILE A 395 -25.02 -14.29 52.36
C ILE A 395 -25.31 -15.67 52.95
N ALA A 396 -24.29 -16.49 53.21
CA ALA A 396 -24.46 -17.80 53.85
C ALA A 396 -25.05 -17.69 55.27
N LYS A 397 -24.64 -16.67 56.05
CA LYS A 397 -25.25 -16.40 57.36
C LYS A 397 -26.71 -15.95 57.22
N ALA A 398 -27.01 -15.06 56.28
CA ALA A 398 -28.36 -14.57 56.03
C ALA A 398 -29.30 -15.70 55.57
N SER A 399 -28.85 -16.60 54.71
CA SER A 399 -29.63 -17.76 54.26
C SER A 399 -29.94 -18.71 55.43
N LYS A 400 -28.96 -18.97 56.30
CA LYS A 400 -29.16 -19.75 57.53
C LYS A 400 -30.21 -19.10 58.43
N LEU A 401 -30.10 -17.80 58.72
CA LEU A 401 -31.07 -17.07 59.52
C LEU A 401 -32.48 -17.08 58.89
N CYS A 402 -32.59 -16.96 57.56
CA CYS A 402 -33.87 -17.05 56.87
C CYS A 402 -34.51 -18.44 57.03
N SER A 403 -33.71 -19.51 56.97
CA SER A 403 -34.17 -20.88 57.18
C SER A 403 -34.67 -21.10 58.61
N GLU A 404 -33.96 -20.56 59.61
CA GLU A 404 -34.36 -20.60 61.02
C GLU A 404 -35.64 -19.77 61.25
N ALA A 405 -35.76 -18.58 60.65
CA ALA A 405 -36.97 -17.78 60.74
C ALA A 405 -38.18 -18.44 60.05
N ALA A 406 -37.95 -19.22 58.99
CA ALA A 406 -39.00 -20.00 58.34
C ALA A 406 -39.45 -21.19 59.21
N SER A 407 -38.52 -21.89 59.86
CA SER A 407 -38.86 -22.99 60.77
C SER A 407 -39.61 -22.49 62.02
N VAL A 408 -39.22 -21.35 62.58
CA VAL A 408 -39.95 -20.73 63.71
C VAL A 408 -41.36 -20.31 63.29
N ARG A 409 -41.53 -19.70 62.10
CA ARG A 409 -42.86 -19.32 61.59
C ARG A 409 -43.77 -20.54 61.36
N THR A 410 -43.23 -21.62 60.81
CA THR A 410 -44.00 -22.87 60.61
C THR A 410 -44.39 -23.51 61.94
N ALA A 411 -43.49 -23.51 62.94
CA ALA A 411 -43.81 -23.97 64.29
C ALA A 411 -44.90 -23.09 64.96
N ALA A 412 -44.77 -21.76 64.87
CA ALA A 412 -45.72 -20.81 65.44
C ALA A 412 -47.11 -20.92 64.79
N THR A 413 -47.19 -21.10 63.47
CA THR A 413 -48.46 -21.30 62.76
C THR A 413 -49.12 -22.62 63.15
N SER A 414 -48.35 -23.70 63.33
CA SER A 414 -48.86 -24.98 63.86
C SER A 414 -49.42 -24.82 65.28
N GLU A 415 -48.72 -24.12 66.19
CA GLU A 415 -49.26 -23.86 67.53
C GLU A 415 -50.50 -22.97 67.50
N GLN A 416 -50.54 -21.95 66.65
CA GLN A 416 -51.73 -21.12 66.46
C GLN A 416 -52.93 -21.94 65.98
N GLN A 417 -52.71 -22.90 65.07
CA GLN A 417 -53.76 -23.82 64.63
C GLN A 417 -54.25 -24.72 65.78
N LYS A 418 -53.34 -25.26 66.61
CA LYS A 418 -53.73 -26.04 67.80
C LYS A 418 -54.56 -25.22 68.78
N ILE A 419 -54.17 -23.97 69.04
CA ILE A 419 -54.92 -23.05 69.91
C ILE A 419 -56.31 -22.77 69.33
N ARG A 420 -56.41 -22.46 68.04
CA ARG A 420 -57.71 -22.25 67.36
C ARG A 420 -58.60 -23.49 67.47
N ALA A 421 -58.05 -24.68 67.21
CA ALA A 421 -58.80 -25.93 67.34
C ALA A 421 -59.32 -26.15 68.77
N LYS A 422 -58.53 -25.82 69.80
CA LYS A 422 -59.00 -25.85 71.20
C LYS A 422 -60.12 -24.85 71.45
N PHE A 423 -60.00 -23.62 70.96
CA PHE A 423 -61.05 -22.60 71.06
C PHE A 423 -62.35 -23.05 70.38
N ASP A 424 -62.27 -23.61 69.18
CA ASP A 424 -63.44 -24.14 68.46
C ASP A 424 -64.13 -25.27 69.22
N ASN A 425 -63.35 -26.14 69.88
CA ASN A 425 -63.91 -27.18 70.76
C ASN A 425 -64.62 -26.60 71.98
N ILE A 426 -64.07 -25.55 72.61
CA ILE A 426 -64.71 -24.84 73.73
C ILE A 426 -66.01 -24.19 73.25
N LEU A 427 -66.02 -23.51 72.10
CA LEU A 427 -67.22 -22.90 71.54
C LEU A 427 -68.30 -23.94 71.25
N LYS A 428 -67.93 -25.11 70.70
CA LYS A 428 -68.87 -26.22 70.51
C LYS A 428 -69.45 -26.71 71.83
N ALA A 429 -68.61 -26.91 72.85
CA ALA A 429 -69.06 -27.34 74.17
C ALA A 429 -69.99 -26.31 74.82
N PHE A 430 -69.65 -25.02 74.71
CA PHE A 430 -70.47 -23.90 75.19
C PHE A 430 -71.82 -23.84 74.48
N ASN A 431 -71.84 -23.94 73.15
CA ASN A 431 -73.08 -23.97 72.38
C ASN A 431 -73.96 -25.17 72.78
N THR A 432 -73.37 -26.35 72.94
CA THR A 432 -74.09 -27.55 73.41
C THR A 432 -74.68 -27.36 74.80
N TYR A 433 -73.95 -26.69 75.70
CA TYR A 433 -74.44 -26.35 77.04
C TYR A 433 -75.60 -25.33 76.98
N MET A 434 -75.47 -24.29 76.17
CA MET A 434 -76.51 -23.28 75.96
C MET A 434 -77.77 -23.89 75.33
N ASP A 435 -77.63 -24.78 74.35
CA ASP A 435 -78.74 -25.49 73.71
C ASP A 435 -79.51 -26.37 74.70
N ASN A 436 -78.83 -26.92 75.72
CA ASN A 436 -79.47 -27.69 76.79
C ASN A 436 -80.15 -26.80 77.84
N ILE A 437 -79.71 -25.54 78.03
CA ILE A 437 -80.25 -24.60 79.01
C ILE A 437 -81.40 -23.76 78.46
N ASN A 438 -81.37 -23.42 77.18
CA ASN A 438 -82.43 -22.65 76.52
C ASN A 438 -83.85 -23.18 76.83
N PRO A 439 -84.16 -24.49 76.76
CA PRO A 439 -85.50 -24.98 77.12
C PRO A 439 -85.84 -24.83 78.62
N PHE A 440 -84.85 -24.69 79.51
CA PHE A 440 -85.09 -24.35 80.93
C PHE A 440 -85.34 -22.85 81.13
N LEU A 441 -84.63 -22.00 80.39
CA LEU A 441 -84.83 -20.54 80.42
C LEU A 441 -86.18 -20.16 79.80
N GLU A 442 -86.57 -20.79 78.70
CA GLU A 442 -87.89 -20.60 78.07
C GLU A 442 -89.02 -20.99 79.03
N ARG A 443 -88.90 -22.10 79.78
CA ARG A 443 -89.86 -22.48 80.83
C ARG A 443 -89.94 -21.48 81.99
N LEU A 444 -88.82 -20.87 82.38
CA LEU A 444 -88.80 -19.85 83.44
C LEU A 444 -89.44 -18.53 82.99
N GLU A 445 -89.24 -18.13 81.73
CA GLU A 445 -89.93 -16.97 81.14
C GLU A 445 -91.43 -17.21 80.96
N GLU A 446 -91.84 -18.45 80.70
CA GLU A 446 -93.25 -18.84 80.57
C GLU A 446 -93.97 -18.86 81.93
N VAL A 447 -93.29 -19.30 82.99
CA VAL A 447 -93.77 -19.17 84.39
C VAL A 447 -93.79 -17.71 84.85
N GLY A 448 -92.80 -16.91 84.44
CA GLY A 448 -92.76 -15.47 84.72
C GLY A 448 -93.88 -14.69 84.03
N ARG A 449 -94.31 -15.13 82.83
CA ARG A 449 -95.49 -14.57 82.14
C ARG A 449 -96.82 -14.97 82.78
N GLN A 450 -96.91 -16.18 83.36
CA GLN A 450 -98.13 -16.66 84.04
C GLN A 450 -98.37 -16.02 85.42
N LEU A 451 -97.34 -15.43 86.06
CA LEU A 451 -97.45 -14.73 87.35
C LEU A 451 -97.66 -13.20 87.22
N ALA A 452 -97.77 -12.67 85.99
CA ALA A 452 -97.88 -11.23 85.73
C ALA A 452 -99.30 -10.75 85.32
N GLU A 453 -100.32 -11.63 85.32
CA GLU A 453 -101.71 -11.30 84.93
C GLU A 453 -102.73 -11.18 86.09
N GLU A 454 -102.36 -11.39 87.37
CA GLU A 454 -103.22 -11.11 88.53
C GLU A 454 -102.50 -10.21 89.56
N ASP A 455 -102.50 -8.90 89.30
CA ASP A 455 -102.92 -7.86 90.26
C ASP A 455 -102.41 -6.46 89.83
N SER A 456 -103.38 -5.58 89.63
CA SER A 456 -103.22 -4.17 89.29
C SER A 456 -102.89 -3.30 90.52
N SER A 457 -101.93 -2.37 90.41
CA SER A 457 -102.16 -0.92 90.59
C SER A 457 -100.84 -0.11 90.65
N ALA A 458 -100.89 1.09 90.07
CA ALA A 458 -99.84 2.07 89.76
C ALA A 458 -99.21 2.77 91.03
N PRO A 459 -98.37 3.85 90.97
CA PRO A 459 -97.89 4.65 89.82
C PRO A 459 -96.43 5.20 89.86
N LYS A 460 -96.02 5.79 88.73
CA LYS A 460 -95.07 6.94 88.48
C LYS A 460 -93.70 6.98 89.20
N ALA A 461 -92.61 7.06 88.42
CA ALA A 461 -91.80 8.28 88.23
C ALA A 461 -90.48 8.04 87.45
N SER A 462 -90.11 9.07 86.67
CA SER A 462 -88.78 9.53 86.17
C SER A 462 -87.52 8.80 86.68
N ALA A 463 -86.39 8.65 85.98
CA ALA A 463 -85.72 9.62 85.12
C ALA A 463 -84.43 8.98 84.50
N THR A 464 -84.05 9.47 83.32
CA THR A 464 -82.66 9.84 82.92
C THR A 464 -81.51 8.81 82.91
N SER A 465 -80.96 8.66 81.68
CA SER A 465 -79.63 9.20 81.28
C SER A 465 -78.37 8.31 81.24
N LYS A 466 -77.69 8.45 80.08
CA LYS A 466 -76.24 8.41 79.77
C LYS A 466 -75.63 7.04 79.44
N LYS A 467 -75.22 6.80 78.18
CA LYS A 467 -74.01 7.29 77.47
C LYS A 467 -72.69 6.74 78.05
N SER A 468 -72.01 5.92 77.26
CA SER A 468 -70.59 6.01 76.87
C SER A 468 -70.32 4.81 75.95
N ARG A 469 -69.82 4.87 74.70
CA ARG A 469 -68.82 5.67 73.98
C ARG A 469 -67.41 5.60 74.55
N ALA A 470 -66.64 4.63 74.04
CA ALA A 470 -65.20 4.69 73.71
C ALA A 470 -64.91 3.43 72.87
N ARG A 471 -64.39 3.43 71.64
CA ARG A 471 -63.42 4.24 70.88
C ARG A 471 -62.01 4.27 71.50
N LYS A 472 -61.13 3.44 70.93
CA LYS A 472 -59.67 3.59 70.67
C LYS A 472 -59.27 2.29 69.94
N ARG A 473 -58.77 2.22 68.70
CA ARG A 473 -57.72 2.98 67.99
C ARG A 473 -56.48 3.18 68.86
N THR A 474 -55.52 2.30 68.68
CA THR A 474 -54.29 2.55 67.91
C THR A 474 -53.93 1.29 67.14
#